data_AF-A0AAP2HAM5-F1
#
_entry.id   AF-A0AAP2HAM5-F1
#
_cell.length_a   1.000
_cell.length_b   1.000
_cell.length_c   1.000
_cell.angle_alpha   90.00
_cell.angle_beta   90.00
_cell.angle_gamma   90.00
#
_symmetry.space_group_name_H-M   'P 1'
#
loop_
_entity.id
_entity.type
_entity.pdbx_description
1 polymer ?
#
loop_
_entity_poly.entity_id
_entity_poly.type
_entity_poly.pdbx_seq_one_letter_code
_entity_poly.pdbx_strand_id
1 'polypeptide(L)'
;MSPFVFWPALVLSLVLSVFLATTPKREVMWAAATVLAWTVPVALAWKRWVQRPAVWIARVATGAIFAMLVGVVQAWWPRTDVFIHYSNCAAPRAETFWPLVFTWACGLGLMTFTLWGSAFQWRQTLLPRVRTIAWWLVGLAWTAACAFVLSRNLAPGVLGTSLLALAKLGAAALAVAALIGLPLWWGTRGGRKAEAQTREDFAKLAPDERERLIDLIDTTARRGEYRLMYRPVAEGAAGDPIARVGGDPLSAPGETWPVDAAGHPALFLLQVPLEGTAHPVWRDRVLSVYLDEHEHALVVRCHARSDELQPMPAPPGPKLAPCAVMPLAIPPNEVPAGDDEGDGEWPDADWFFERMPELKAALGSATAHPDRLLGMLITGDTRGHAYIASDLIIVGGYPALIQGVHGATCPDCGQPMRFLMQFGDVTEDFALGDAGAGYVYGCDAHPQRLEAFSDCY
;
A
#
# COMPACT_ATOMS: atom_id res chain seq x y z
N MET A 1 13.90 -4.49 8.45
CA MET A 1 13.39 -5.88 8.28
C MET A 1 14.14 -6.78 9.25
N SER A 2 13.60 -7.05 10.45
CA SER A 2 14.38 -7.81 11.44
C SER A 2 14.60 -9.27 10.96
N PRO A 3 15.86 -9.74 10.87
CA PRO A 3 16.15 -11.13 10.48
C PRO A 3 15.56 -12.16 11.45
N PHE A 4 15.09 -11.72 12.62
CA PHE A 4 14.58 -12.58 13.68
C PHE A 4 13.23 -13.26 13.38
N VAL A 5 12.44 -12.82 12.40
CA VAL A 5 11.14 -13.46 12.07
C VAL A 5 11.19 -14.30 10.79
N PHE A 6 11.99 -13.88 9.80
CA PHE A 6 12.12 -14.59 8.52
C PHE A 6 12.88 -15.92 8.64
N TRP A 7 13.99 -15.92 9.37
CA TRP A 7 14.81 -17.13 9.54
C TRP A 7 14.10 -18.26 10.28
N PRO A 8 13.36 -18.03 11.39
CA PRO A 8 12.61 -19.09 12.04
C PRO A 8 11.51 -19.69 11.17
N ALA A 9 10.79 -18.89 10.37
CA ALA A 9 9.74 -19.41 9.47
C ALA A 9 10.33 -20.25 8.32
N LEU A 10 11.44 -19.81 7.73
CA LEU A 10 12.15 -20.55 6.68
C LEU A 10 12.77 -21.85 7.21
N VAL A 11 13.45 -21.78 8.36
CA VAL A 11 14.05 -22.94 9.03
C VAL A 11 12.96 -23.93 9.45
N LEU A 12 11.84 -23.46 10.01
CA LEU A 12 10.71 -24.32 10.38
C LEU A 12 10.08 -24.98 9.15
N SER A 13 9.93 -24.26 8.03
CA SER A 13 9.38 -24.82 6.79
C SER A 13 10.33 -25.83 6.13
N LEU A 14 11.65 -25.61 6.20
CA LEU A 14 12.67 -26.58 5.75
C LEU A 14 12.68 -27.82 6.65
N VAL A 15 12.63 -27.65 7.98
CA VAL A 15 12.54 -28.74 8.94
C VAL A 15 11.27 -29.56 8.74
N LEU A 16 10.11 -28.92 8.52
CA LEU A 16 8.86 -29.62 8.20
C LEU A 16 8.91 -30.35 6.87
N SER A 17 9.60 -29.81 5.85
CA SER A 17 9.76 -30.46 4.54
C SER A 17 10.66 -31.69 4.62
N VAL A 18 11.76 -31.62 5.39
CA VAL A 18 12.64 -32.76 5.67
C VAL A 18 11.90 -33.81 6.50
N PHE A 19 11.15 -33.40 7.52
CA PHE A 19 10.35 -34.29 8.37
C PHE A 19 9.28 -35.03 7.56
N LEU A 20 8.59 -34.34 6.64
CA LEU A 20 7.62 -34.88 5.68
C LEU A 20 8.24 -35.90 4.70
N ALA A 21 9.46 -35.66 4.24
CA ALA A 21 10.17 -36.56 3.34
C ALA A 21 10.59 -37.87 4.03
N THR A 22 10.77 -37.83 5.36
CA THR A 22 11.17 -39.00 6.16
C THR A 22 10.02 -39.70 6.87
N THR A 23 8.80 -39.14 6.87
CA THR A 23 7.66 -39.74 7.58
C THR A 23 7.10 -40.92 6.77
N PRO A 24 6.83 -42.08 7.41
CA PRO A 24 6.22 -43.22 6.72
C PRO A 24 4.90 -42.80 6.05
N LYS A 25 4.61 -43.34 4.85
CA LYS A 25 3.50 -42.95 3.95
C LYS A 25 2.11 -42.82 4.60
N ARG A 26 1.90 -43.41 5.77
CA ARG A 26 0.65 -43.33 6.56
C ARG A 26 0.50 -42.01 7.34
N GLU A 27 1.58 -41.29 7.59
CA GLU A 27 1.59 -40.05 8.41
C GLU A 27 1.73 -38.78 7.57
N VAL A 28 2.01 -38.91 6.27
CA VAL A 28 2.14 -37.79 5.32
C VAL A 28 0.89 -36.90 5.29
N MET A 29 -0.30 -37.47 5.48
CA MET A 29 -1.56 -36.70 5.55
C MET A 29 -1.65 -35.83 6.80
N TRP A 30 -1.24 -36.35 7.96
CA TRP A 30 -1.26 -35.59 9.21
C TRP A 30 -0.24 -34.47 9.15
N ALA A 31 0.96 -34.77 8.66
CA ALA A 31 2.00 -33.77 8.48
C ALA A 31 1.61 -32.68 7.46
N ALA A 32 0.97 -33.02 6.33
CA ALA A 32 0.46 -32.03 5.37
C ALA A 32 -0.67 -31.17 5.95
N ALA A 33 -1.59 -31.77 6.75
CA ALA A 33 -2.64 -31.04 7.45
C ALA A 33 -2.06 -30.08 8.51
N THR A 34 -1.01 -30.50 9.23
CA THR A 34 -0.31 -29.64 10.20
C THR A 34 0.42 -28.48 9.51
N VAL A 35 1.04 -28.71 8.35
CA VAL A 35 1.70 -27.66 7.55
C VAL A 35 0.68 -26.62 7.08
N LEU A 36 -0.47 -27.06 6.55
CA LEU A 36 -1.56 -26.19 6.12
C LEU A 36 -2.18 -25.41 7.29
N ALA A 37 -2.39 -26.08 8.42
CA ALA A 37 -2.91 -25.46 9.63
C ALA A 37 -1.97 -24.38 10.21
N TRP A 38 -0.68 -24.43 9.90
CA TRP A 38 0.32 -23.42 10.34
C TRP A 38 0.61 -22.34 9.30
N THR A 39 0.63 -22.68 8.01
CA THR A 39 0.91 -21.69 6.93
C THR A 39 -0.18 -20.64 6.82
N VAL A 40 -1.45 -20.99 7.03
CA VAL A 40 -2.57 -20.05 6.96
C VAL A 40 -2.53 -19.01 8.10
N PRO A 41 -2.38 -19.38 9.40
CA PRO A 41 -2.22 -18.41 10.48
C PRO A 41 -0.95 -17.56 10.36
N VAL A 42 0.17 -18.15 9.93
CA VAL A 42 1.44 -17.41 9.75
C VAL A 42 1.30 -16.37 8.63
N ALA A 43 0.67 -16.72 7.50
CA ALA A 43 0.40 -15.76 6.42
C ALA A 43 -0.58 -14.65 6.84
N LEU A 44 -1.60 -14.99 7.65
CA LEU A 44 -2.56 -14.01 8.18
C LEU A 44 -1.95 -13.09 9.25
N ALA A 45 -1.10 -13.63 10.13
CA ALA A 45 -0.36 -12.85 11.12
C ALA A 45 0.65 -11.92 10.45
N TRP A 46 1.35 -12.40 9.40
CA TRP A 46 2.29 -11.61 8.60
C TRP A 46 1.61 -10.40 7.93
N LYS A 47 0.42 -10.56 7.34
CA LYS A 47 -0.36 -9.46 6.75
C LYS A 47 -0.69 -8.36 7.77
N ARG A 48 -0.92 -8.73 9.03
CA ARG A 48 -1.25 -7.78 10.10
C ARG A 48 -0.02 -7.08 10.68
N TRP A 49 1.13 -7.75 10.69
CA TRP A 49 2.34 -7.26 11.36
C TRP A 49 3.28 -6.47 10.44
N VAL A 50 3.32 -6.78 9.16
CA VAL A 50 4.34 -6.19 8.25
C VAL A 50 3.76 -5.04 7.42
N GLN A 51 2.44 -4.79 7.48
CA GLN A 51 1.68 -3.85 6.63
C GLN A 51 1.92 -3.97 5.10
N ARG A 52 2.81 -4.85 4.64
CA ARG A 52 3.08 -5.10 3.23
C ARG A 52 2.09 -6.10 2.62
N PRO A 53 1.79 -5.98 1.33
CA PRO A 53 1.01 -6.97 0.59
C PRO A 53 1.83 -8.28 0.44
N ALA A 54 1.73 -9.19 1.41
CA ALA A 54 2.26 -10.56 1.33
C ALA A 54 1.52 -11.47 0.34
N VAL A 55 0.91 -10.85 -0.67
CA VAL A 55 0.12 -11.50 -1.71
C VAL A 55 1.00 -12.48 -2.49
N TRP A 56 2.29 -12.19 -2.68
CA TRP A 56 3.20 -13.10 -3.38
C TRP A 56 3.53 -14.38 -2.58
N ILE A 57 3.75 -14.29 -1.27
CA ILE A 57 3.97 -15.46 -0.40
C ILE A 57 2.72 -16.33 -0.38
N ALA A 58 1.55 -15.69 -0.23
CA ALA A 58 0.27 -16.39 -0.30
C ALA A 58 0.05 -17.04 -1.68
N ARG A 59 0.47 -16.41 -2.78
CA ARG A 59 0.43 -16.97 -4.15
C ARG A 59 1.36 -18.17 -4.33
N VAL A 60 2.60 -18.10 -3.85
CA VAL A 60 3.56 -19.23 -3.93
C VAL A 60 3.05 -20.40 -3.09
N ALA A 61 2.55 -20.14 -1.87
CA ALA A 61 1.93 -21.16 -1.04
C ALA A 61 0.70 -21.78 -1.71
N THR A 62 -0.18 -20.95 -2.28
CA THR A 62 -1.37 -21.37 -3.05
C THR A 62 -0.98 -22.24 -4.24
N GLY A 63 0.02 -21.84 -5.03
CA GLY A 63 0.52 -22.61 -6.17
C GLY A 63 1.12 -23.96 -5.77
N ALA A 64 1.92 -23.98 -4.70
CA ALA A 64 2.50 -25.21 -4.14
C ALA A 64 1.40 -26.16 -3.61
N ILE A 65 0.41 -25.63 -2.89
CA ILE A 65 -0.74 -26.40 -2.40
C ILE A 65 -1.55 -26.98 -3.57
N PHE A 66 -1.79 -26.20 -4.63
CA PHE A 66 -2.50 -26.69 -5.81
C PHE A 66 -1.72 -27.80 -6.54
N ALA A 67 -0.42 -27.62 -6.75
CA ALA A 67 0.42 -28.64 -7.37
C ALA A 67 0.46 -29.94 -6.55
N MET A 68 0.52 -29.82 -5.21
CA MET A 68 0.40 -30.97 -4.31
C MET A 68 -0.96 -31.67 -4.43
N LEU A 69 -2.06 -30.91 -4.50
CA LEU A 69 -3.42 -31.46 -4.66
C LEU A 69 -3.58 -32.19 -6.00
N VAL A 70 -3.09 -31.60 -7.10
CA VAL A 70 -3.10 -32.23 -8.42
C VAL A 70 -2.28 -33.53 -8.40
N GLY A 71 -1.11 -33.52 -7.78
CA GLY A 71 -0.28 -34.72 -7.61
C GLY A 71 -0.97 -35.82 -6.78
N VAL A 72 -1.67 -35.45 -5.71
CA VAL A 72 -2.46 -36.39 -4.89
C VAL A 72 -3.60 -36.99 -5.71
N VAL A 73 -4.37 -36.17 -6.44
CA VAL A 73 -5.47 -36.64 -7.32
C VAL A 73 -4.94 -37.55 -8.42
N GLN A 74 -3.87 -37.16 -9.10
CA GLN A 74 -3.29 -37.94 -10.21
C GLN A 74 -2.70 -39.27 -9.74
N ALA A 75 -2.08 -39.31 -8.56
CA ALA A 75 -1.58 -40.55 -7.96
C ALA A 75 -2.71 -41.48 -7.48
N TRP A 76 -3.89 -40.94 -7.17
CA TRP A 76 -5.05 -41.67 -6.69
C TRP A 76 -6.00 -42.12 -7.80
N TRP A 77 -6.06 -41.38 -8.91
CA TRP A 77 -6.95 -41.65 -10.05
C TRP A 77 -6.89 -43.09 -10.58
N PRO A 78 -5.70 -43.73 -10.73
CA PRO A 78 -5.62 -45.12 -11.21
C PRO A 78 -5.95 -46.17 -10.14
N ARG A 79 -6.18 -45.77 -8.89
CA ARG A 79 -6.40 -46.67 -7.73
C ARG A 79 -7.86 -46.72 -7.28
N THR A 80 -8.80 -46.19 -8.07
CA THR A 80 -10.23 -46.20 -7.77
C THR A 80 -10.78 -47.62 -7.54
N ASP A 81 -10.13 -48.63 -8.11
CA ASP A 81 -10.46 -50.04 -8.00
C ASP A 81 -10.34 -50.57 -6.55
N VAL A 82 -9.49 -49.94 -5.73
CA VAL A 82 -9.27 -50.29 -4.31
C VAL A 82 -10.53 -50.01 -3.47
N PHE A 83 -11.38 -49.06 -3.87
CA PHE A 83 -12.61 -48.74 -3.15
C PHE A 83 -13.74 -49.74 -3.42
N ILE A 84 -13.75 -50.35 -4.61
CA ILE A 84 -14.77 -51.34 -4.99
C ILE A 84 -14.54 -52.66 -4.22
N HIS A 85 -13.28 -53.06 -4.02
CA HIS A 85 -12.96 -54.35 -3.40
C HIS A 85 -13.15 -54.39 -1.88
N TYR A 86 -13.11 -53.25 -1.19
CA TYR A 86 -13.36 -53.15 0.26
C TYR A 86 -14.84 -53.11 0.65
N SER A 87 -15.77 -52.99 -0.32
CA SER A 87 -17.21 -52.99 -0.02
C SER A 87 -17.74 -54.36 0.43
N ASN A 88 -17.04 -55.45 0.11
CA ASN A 88 -17.51 -56.82 0.36
C ASN A 88 -16.80 -57.55 1.52
N CYS A 89 -15.69 -57.03 2.05
CA CYS A 89 -14.92 -57.69 3.10
C CYS A 89 -14.40 -56.66 4.14
N ALA A 90 -15.02 -56.66 5.33
CA ALA A 90 -14.71 -55.86 6.52
C ALA A 90 -15.19 -54.40 6.55
N ALA A 91 -15.56 -53.96 7.76
CA ALA A 91 -16.17 -52.66 8.03
C ALA A 91 -15.29 -51.50 7.50
N PRO A 92 -15.87 -50.55 6.74
CA PRO A 92 -15.13 -49.44 6.15
C PRO A 92 -14.46 -48.59 7.23
N ARG A 93 -13.14 -48.37 7.11
CA ARG A 93 -12.36 -47.51 8.01
C ARG A 93 -12.46 -46.07 7.52
N ALA A 94 -12.77 -45.13 8.43
CA ALA A 94 -12.91 -43.70 8.14
C ALA A 94 -11.66 -43.05 7.50
N GLU A 95 -10.50 -43.70 7.57
CA GLU A 95 -9.19 -43.20 7.13
C GLU A 95 -9.09 -42.94 5.60
N THR A 96 -9.90 -43.60 4.75
CA THR A 96 -9.82 -43.44 3.28
C THR A 96 -10.71 -42.33 2.71
N PHE A 97 -11.63 -41.79 3.51
CA PHE A 97 -12.60 -40.77 3.09
C PHE A 97 -12.04 -39.34 3.13
N TRP A 98 -11.24 -39.03 4.15
CA TRP A 98 -10.73 -37.68 4.44
C TRP A 98 -9.84 -37.04 3.34
N PRO A 99 -8.97 -37.77 2.62
CA PRO A 99 -8.13 -37.16 1.58
C PRO A 99 -8.94 -36.49 0.46
N LEU A 100 -10.07 -37.08 0.06
CA LEU A 100 -10.91 -36.58 -1.03
C LEU A 100 -11.70 -35.33 -0.61
N VAL A 101 -12.15 -35.28 0.64
CA VAL A 101 -12.78 -34.10 1.24
C VAL A 101 -11.78 -32.97 1.46
N PHE A 102 -10.54 -33.28 1.89
CA PHE A 102 -9.47 -32.30 1.96
C PHE A 102 -9.13 -31.73 0.58
N THR A 103 -9.10 -32.57 -0.45
CA THR A 103 -8.85 -32.11 -1.83
C THR A 103 -9.96 -31.17 -2.31
N TRP A 104 -11.22 -31.48 -1.99
CA TRP A 104 -12.36 -30.63 -2.32
C TRP A 104 -12.32 -29.31 -1.55
N ALA A 105 -12.11 -29.33 -0.23
CA ALA A 105 -12.07 -28.15 0.62
C ALA A 105 -10.90 -27.22 0.28
N CYS A 106 -9.71 -27.78 0.02
CA CYS A 106 -8.56 -26.99 -0.41
C CYS A 106 -8.74 -26.42 -1.82
N GLY A 107 -9.35 -27.17 -2.75
CA GLY A 107 -9.70 -26.66 -4.08
C GLY A 107 -10.70 -25.50 -4.00
N LEU A 108 -11.73 -25.61 -3.15
CA LEU A 108 -12.72 -24.54 -2.94
C LEU A 108 -12.06 -23.30 -2.32
N GLY A 109 -11.24 -23.48 -1.27
CA GLY A 109 -10.51 -22.39 -0.62
C GLY A 109 -9.52 -21.67 -1.55
N LEU A 110 -8.86 -22.40 -2.44
CA LEU A 110 -8.01 -21.84 -3.49
C LEU A 110 -8.81 -20.96 -4.45
N MET A 111 -10.00 -21.41 -4.85
CA MET A 111 -10.89 -20.67 -5.75
C MET A 111 -11.47 -19.42 -5.09
N THR A 112 -11.87 -19.47 -3.82
CA THR A 112 -12.33 -18.27 -3.10
C THR A 112 -11.19 -17.27 -2.94
N PHE A 113 -9.97 -17.74 -2.65
CA PHE A 113 -8.79 -16.87 -2.54
C PHE A 113 -8.42 -16.20 -3.87
N THR A 114 -8.52 -16.90 -5.01
CA THR A 114 -8.28 -16.29 -6.33
C THR A 114 -9.41 -15.38 -6.79
N LEU A 115 -10.66 -15.65 -6.37
CA LEU A 115 -11.83 -14.81 -6.67
C LEU A 115 -11.87 -13.50 -5.86
N TRP A 116 -11.43 -13.54 -4.59
CA TRP A 116 -11.51 -12.41 -3.65
C TRP A 116 -10.16 -11.72 -3.40
N GLY A 117 -9.05 -12.34 -3.79
CA GLY A 117 -7.76 -11.68 -3.88
C GLY A 117 -7.84 -10.56 -4.92
N SER A 118 -7.77 -9.32 -4.46
CA SER A 118 -7.93 -8.07 -5.23
C SER A 118 -6.96 -7.87 -6.41
N ALA A 119 -6.18 -8.87 -6.78
CA ALA A 119 -4.87 -8.67 -7.40
C ALA A 119 -4.66 -9.41 -8.73
N PHE A 120 -5.70 -9.60 -9.54
CA PHE A 120 -5.54 -9.97 -10.95
C PHE A 120 -6.03 -8.82 -11.84
N GLN A 121 -5.22 -7.76 -11.90
CA GLN A 121 -5.31 -6.70 -12.91
C GLN A 121 -4.65 -7.17 -14.23
N TRP A 122 -5.17 -8.25 -14.82
CA TRP A 122 -4.93 -8.45 -16.25
C TRP A 122 -5.76 -7.40 -16.99
N ARG A 123 -5.09 -6.63 -17.84
CA ARG A 123 -5.58 -5.46 -18.59
C ARG A 123 -7.06 -5.57 -18.99
N GLN A 124 -7.72 -4.42 -18.85
CA GLN A 124 -9.11 -3.99 -19.07
C GLN A 124 -9.99 -4.60 -20.20
N THR A 125 -9.62 -5.71 -20.85
CA THR A 125 -10.29 -6.17 -22.09
C THR A 125 -11.42 -7.18 -21.89
N LEU A 126 -11.68 -7.69 -20.68
CA LEU A 126 -12.83 -8.58 -20.43
C LEU A 126 -13.69 -8.11 -19.25
N LEU A 127 -14.98 -7.92 -19.53
CA LEU A 127 -16.03 -7.48 -18.61
C LEU A 127 -15.96 -8.27 -17.29
N PRO A 128 -15.81 -7.62 -16.12
CA PRO A 128 -15.60 -8.27 -14.82
C PRO A 128 -16.70 -9.28 -14.46
N ARG A 129 -17.91 -9.11 -14.99
CA ARG A 129 -19.03 -10.05 -14.82
C ARG A 129 -18.80 -11.42 -15.46
N VAL A 130 -18.19 -11.48 -16.65
CA VAL A 130 -17.93 -12.75 -17.36
C VAL A 130 -16.89 -13.57 -16.62
N ARG A 131 -15.88 -12.92 -16.04
CA ARG A 131 -14.83 -13.56 -15.23
C ARG A 131 -15.42 -14.23 -14.00
N THR A 132 -16.23 -13.51 -13.24
CA THR A 132 -16.89 -14.08 -12.05
C THR A 132 -17.76 -15.27 -12.41
N ILE A 133 -18.55 -15.18 -13.48
CA ILE A 133 -19.42 -16.27 -13.94
C ILE A 133 -18.61 -17.49 -14.38
N ALA A 134 -17.58 -17.32 -15.22
CA ALA A 134 -16.74 -18.43 -15.68
C ALA A 134 -16.07 -19.18 -14.51
N TRP A 135 -15.59 -18.45 -13.50
CA TRP A 135 -15.00 -19.05 -12.32
C TRP A 135 -16.00 -19.75 -11.41
N TRP A 136 -17.22 -19.21 -11.24
CA TRP A 136 -18.31 -19.92 -10.55
C TRP A 136 -18.67 -21.22 -11.27
N LEU A 137 -18.69 -21.22 -12.62
CA LEU A 137 -18.94 -22.42 -13.41
C LEU A 137 -17.83 -23.46 -13.24
N VAL A 138 -16.56 -23.07 -13.22
CA VAL A 138 -15.44 -23.99 -12.94
C VAL A 138 -15.54 -24.56 -11.52
N GLY A 139 -15.92 -23.75 -10.52
CA GLY A 139 -16.06 -24.20 -9.15
C GLY A 139 -17.23 -25.15 -8.94
N LEU A 140 -18.36 -24.88 -9.62
CA LEU A 140 -19.51 -25.77 -9.66
C LEU A 140 -19.17 -27.08 -10.39
N ALA A 141 -18.47 -27.03 -11.52
CA ALA A 141 -18.04 -28.20 -12.26
C ALA A 141 -17.07 -29.08 -11.46
N TRP A 142 -16.10 -28.48 -10.77
CA TRP A 142 -15.19 -29.18 -9.87
C TRP A 142 -15.93 -29.82 -8.70
N THR A 143 -16.87 -29.09 -8.08
CA THR A 143 -17.70 -29.61 -7.00
C THR A 143 -18.57 -30.78 -7.45
N ALA A 144 -19.18 -30.68 -8.64
CA ALA A 144 -19.96 -31.76 -9.23
C ALA A 144 -19.10 -33.00 -9.53
N ALA A 145 -17.89 -32.81 -10.07
CA ALA A 145 -16.96 -33.91 -10.34
C ALA A 145 -16.53 -34.63 -9.06
N CYS A 146 -16.17 -33.89 -8.01
CA CYS A 146 -15.85 -34.47 -6.69
C CYS A 146 -17.08 -35.19 -6.10
N ALA A 147 -18.27 -34.58 -6.13
CA ALA A 147 -19.50 -35.18 -5.63
C ALA A 147 -19.86 -36.48 -6.37
N PHE A 148 -19.65 -36.54 -7.68
CA PHE A 148 -19.85 -37.73 -8.50
C PHE A 148 -18.86 -38.86 -8.15
N VAL A 149 -17.58 -38.54 -7.98
CA VAL A 149 -16.57 -39.52 -7.54
C VAL A 149 -16.89 -40.04 -6.14
N LEU A 150 -17.31 -39.17 -5.22
CA LEU A 150 -17.74 -39.55 -3.87
C LEU A 150 -18.98 -40.45 -3.88
N SER A 151 -20.03 -40.09 -4.60
CA SER A 151 -21.30 -40.83 -4.60
C SER A 151 -21.19 -42.23 -5.20
N ARG A 152 -20.28 -42.41 -6.17
CA ARG A 152 -20.07 -43.71 -6.83
C ARG A 152 -19.25 -44.69 -5.99
N ASN A 153 -18.41 -44.20 -5.06
CA ASN A 153 -17.41 -45.02 -4.38
C ASN A 153 -17.65 -45.21 -2.86
N LEU A 154 -18.72 -44.64 -2.30
CA LEU A 154 -18.99 -44.72 -0.86
C LEU A 154 -20.26 -45.48 -0.53
N ALA A 155 -20.13 -46.43 0.41
CA ALA A 155 -21.27 -47.06 1.04
C ALA A 155 -22.09 -46.01 1.81
N PRO A 156 -23.44 -46.03 1.74
CA PRO A 156 -24.30 -44.99 2.33
C PRO A 156 -24.03 -44.71 3.82
N GLY A 157 -23.66 -45.73 4.59
CA GLY A 157 -23.35 -45.60 6.01
C GLY A 157 -22.09 -44.78 6.32
N VAL A 158 -21.04 -44.92 5.51
CA VAL A 158 -19.77 -44.17 5.67
C VAL A 158 -19.96 -42.72 5.30
N LEU A 159 -20.72 -42.48 4.23
CA LEU A 159 -21.07 -41.14 3.80
C LEU A 159 -21.81 -40.38 4.91
N GLY A 160 -22.77 -41.04 5.58
CA GLY A 160 -23.49 -40.45 6.71
C GLY A 160 -22.59 -40.06 7.89
N THR A 161 -21.71 -40.97 8.33
CA THR A 161 -20.79 -40.68 9.46
C THR A 161 -19.79 -39.59 9.14
N SER A 162 -19.29 -39.55 7.91
CA SER A 162 -18.27 -38.59 7.53
C SER A 162 -18.86 -37.22 7.18
N LEU A 163 -20.07 -37.16 6.62
CA LEU A 163 -20.82 -35.91 6.49
C LEU A 163 -21.13 -35.30 7.86
N LEU A 164 -21.44 -36.12 8.87
CA LEU A 164 -21.64 -35.63 10.24
C LEU A 164 -20.34 -35.06 10.84
N ALA A 165 -19.20 -35.72 10.64
CA ALA A 165 -17.90 -35.23 11.09
C ALA A 165 -17.49 -33.93 10.35
N LEU A 166 -17.73 -33.86 9.04
CA LEU A 166 -17.51 -32.67 8.24
C LEU A 166 -18.43 -31.52 8.65
N ALA A 167 -19.69 -31.80 8.96
CA ALA A 167 -20.62 -30.80 9.48
C ALA A 167 -20.15 -30.23 10.83
N LYS A 168 -19.61 -31.08 11.71
CA LYS A 168 -19.03 -30.65 13.01
C LYS A 168 -17.78 -29.79 12.82
N LEU A 169 -16.84 -30.22 11.96
CA LEU A 169 -15.64 -29.44 11.65
C LEU A 169 -15.96 -28.13 10.93
N GLY A 170 -16.91 -28.17 9.98
CA GLY A 170 -17.41 -26.99 9.28
C GLY A 170 -18.08 -26.00 10.23
N ALA A 171 -18.90 -26.49 11.17
CA ALA A 171 -19.51 -25.66 12.21
C ALA A 171 -18.45 -25.03 13.13
N ALA A 172 -17.42 -25.78 13.53
CA ALA A 172 -16.32 -25.25 14.34
C ALA A 172 -15.50 -24.18 13.57
N ALA A 173 -15.17 -24.43 12.30
CA ALA A 173 -14.46 -23.49 11.46
C ALA A 173 -15.28 -22.21 11.20
N LEU A 174 -16.58 -22.34 10.94
CA LEU A 174 -17.50 -21.19 10.81
C LEU A 174 -17.61 -20.42 12.12
N ALA A 175 -17.62 -21.09 13.27
CA ALA A 175 -17.63 -20.43 14.57
C ALA A 175 -16.34 -19.63 14.81
N VAL A 176 -15.17 -20.18 14.49
CA VAL A 176 -13.89 -19.46 14.59
C VAL A 176 -13.83 -18.29 13.60
N ALA A 177 -14.24 -18.52 12.35
CA ALA A 177 -14.32 -17.46 11.34
C ALA A 177 -15.31 -16.36 11.75
N ALA A 178 -16.42 -16.69 12.40
CA ALA A 178 -17.35 -15.71 12.95
C ALA A 178 -16.73 -14.96 14.14
N LEU A 179 -16.07 -15.66 15.07
CA LEU A 179 -15.42 -15.04 16.23
C LEU A 179 -14.30 -14.06 15.86
N ILE A 180 -13.55 -14.34 14.80
CA ILE A 180 -12.47 -13.45 14.32
C ILE A 180 -13.02 -12.43 13.30
N GLY A 181 -13.87 -12.89 12.39
CA GLY A 181 -14.40 -12.12 11.27
C GLY A 181 -15.42 -11.06 11.69
N LEU A 182 -16.30 -11.33 12.64
CA LEU A 182 -17.28 -10.33 13.09
C LEU A 182 -16.61 -9.10 13.71
N PRO A 183 -15.65 -9.22 14.66
CA PRO A 183 -14.98 -8.06 15.22
C PRO A 183 -14.21 -7.25 14.18
N LEU A 184 -13.53 -7.92 13.25
CA LEU A 184 -12.82 -7.24 12.15
C LEU A 184 -13.80 -6.54 11.21
N TRP A 185 -14.90 -7.19 10.88
CA TRP A 185 -15.95 -6.62 10.04
C TRP A 185 -16.66 -5.44 10.73
N TRP A 186 -16.92 -5.53 12.04
CA TRP A 186 -17.47 -4.42 12.81
C TRP A 186 -16.49 -3.27 12.95
N GLY A 187 -15.20 -3.53 13.20
CA GLY A 187 -14.16 -2.49 13.23
C GLY A 187 -14.06 -1.76 11.89
N THR A 188 -14.01 -2.49 10.77
CA THR A 188 -13.95 -1.89 9.42
C THR A 188 -15.23 -1.15 9.05
N ARG A 189 -16.41 -1.64 9.47
CA ARG A 189 -17.68 -0.94 9.24
C ARG A 189 -17.78 0.36 10.06
N GLY A 190 -17.29 0.35 11.29
CA GLY A 190 -17.16 1.56 12.12
C GLY A 190 -16.25 2.59 11.44
N GLY A 191 -15.08 2.16 10.96
CA GLY A 191 -14.14 3.01 10.22
C GLY A 191 -14.75 3.65 8.98
N ARG A 192 -15.39 2.87 8.11
CA ARG A 192 -16.04 3.39 6.89
C ARG A 192 -17.21 4.34 7.21
N LYS A 193 -17.99 4.04 8.25
CA LYS A 193 -19.09 4.92 8.66
C LYS A 193 -18.56 6.25 9.17
N ALA A 194 -17.53 6.22 10.01
CA ALA A 194 -16.86 7.41 10.51
C ALA A 194 -16.23 8.23 9.36
N GLU A 195 -15.67 7.58 8.34
CA GLU A 195 -15.09 8.22 7.17
C GLU A 195 -16.16 8.90 6.33
N ALA A 196 -17.24 8.19 6.00
CA ALA A 196 -18.39 8.76 5.30
C ALA A 196 -19.01 9.94 6.06
N GLN A 197 -19.14 9.83 7.39
CA GLN A 197 -19.62 10.92 8.23
C GLN A 197 -18.68 12.13 8.19
N THR A 198 -17.37 11.92 8.34
CA THR A 198 -16.38 13.01 8.28
C THR A 198 -16.42 13.72 6.93
N ARG A 199 -16.55 12.98 5.82
CA ARG A 199 -16.69 13.58 4.48
C ARG A 199 -17.95 14.44 4.38
N GLU A 200 -19.06 13.97 4.94
CA GLU A 200 -20.31 14.73 4.99
C GLU A 200 -20.15 15.99 5.85
N ASP A 201 -19.50 15.88 7.01
CA ASP A 201 -19.23 17.01 7.90
C ASP A 201 -18.30 18.03 7.24
N PHE A 202 -17.22 17.59 6.58
CA PHE A 202 -16.34 18.45 5.78
C PHE A 202 -17.11 19.17 4.68
N ALA A 203 -17.98 18.48 3.95
CA ALA A 203 -18.81 19.07 2.90
C ALA A 203 -19.77 20.14 3.44
N LYS A 204 -20.23 20.03 4.70
CA LYS A 204 -21.09 21.00 5.37
C LYS A 204 -20.34 22.25 5.87
N LEU A 205 -19.03 22.17 6.11
CA LEU A 205 -18.23 23.33 6.48
C LEU A 205 -18.29 24.38 5.36
N ALA A 206 -18.62 25.61 5.73
CA ALA A 206 -18.58 26.74 4.80
C ALA A 206 -17.14 26.98 4.32
N PRO A 207 -16.93 27.45 3.07
CA PRO A 207 -15.58 27.76 2.56
C PRO A 207 -14.77 28.65 3.51
N ASP A 208 -15.36 29.73 4.01
CA ASP A 208 -14.73 30.68 4.95
C ASP A 208 -14.35 30.01 6.28
N GLU A 209 -15.13 29.02 6.74
CA GLU A 209 -14.82 28.27 7.96
C GLU A 209 -13.64 27.33 7.74
N ARG A 210 -13.56 26.67 6.58
CA ARG A 210 -12.39 25.86 6.22
C ARG A 210 -11.15 26.74 6.18
N GLU A 211 -11.20 27.87 5.47
CA GLU A 211 -10.09 28.82 5.37
C GLU A 211 -9.65 29.30 6.75
N ARG A 212 -10.58 29.66 7.63
CA ARG A 212 -10.27 30.02 9.02
C ARG A 212 -9.55 28.92 9.80
N LEU A 213 -9.94 27.65 9.62
CA LEU A 213 -9.27 26.51 10.28
C LEU A 213 -7.86 26.29 9.73
N ILE A 214 -7.66 26.50 8.43
CA ILE A 214 -6.35 26.41 7.77
C ILE A 214 -5.45 27.56 8.23
N ASP A 215 -5.97 28.78 8.29
CA ASP A 215 -5.27 29.95 8.81
C ASP A 215 -4.85 29.78 10.27
N LEU A 216 -5.68 29.09 11.06
CA LEU A 216 -5.35 28.76 12.44
C LEU A 216 -4.13 27.83 12.52
N ILE A 217 -4.07 26.80 11.67
CA ILE A 217 -2.92 25.89 11.58
C ILE A 217 -1.67 26.67 11.15
N ASP A 218 -1.78 27.42 10.05
CA ASP A 218 -0.67 28.17 9.46
C ASP A 218 -0.11 29.22 10.43
N THR A 219 -0.99 30.08 10.98
CA THR A 219 -0.60 31.15 11.91
C THR A 219 0.04 30.59 13.17
N THR A 220 -0.45 29.45 13.68
CA THR A 220 0.10 28.84 14.89
C THR A 220 1.46 28.21 14.62
N ALA A 221 1.64 27.53 13.49
CA ALA A 221 2.93 26.99 13.07
C ALA A 221 3.99 28.09 12.92
N ARG A 222 3.64 29.22 12.30
CA ARG A 222 4.57 30.35 12.07
C ARG A 222 5.03 31.07 13.34
N ARG A 223 4.43 30.81 14.51
CA ARG A 223 4.93 31.36 15.79
C ARG A 223 6.24 30.74 16.24
N GLY A 224 6.57 29.55 15.74
CA GLY A 224 7.81 28.84 16.02
C GLY A 224 8.60 28.53 14.76
N GLU A 225 9.46 27.52 14.85
CA GLU A 225 10.01 26.90 13.66
C GLU A 225 8.87 26.22 12.88
N TYR A 226 8.93 26.30 11.56
CA TYR A 226 7.95 25.68 10.66
C TYR A 226 8.66 25.16 9.42
N ARG A 227 7.96 24.26 8.72
CA ARG A 227 8.25 23.86 7.35
C ARG A 227 7.01 24.11 6.50
N LEU A 228 7.17 24.16 5.19
CA LEU A 228 6.02 24.33 4.30
C LEU A 228 5.56 22.98 3.77
N MET A 229 4.25 22.82 3.75
CA MET A 229 3.57 21.72 3.09
C MET A 229 2.73 22.28 1.96
N TYR A 230 2.90 21.78 0.75
CA TYR A 230 2.12 22.21 -0.41
C TYR A 230 0.97 21.25 -0.63
N ARG A 231 -0.25 21.79 -0.61
CA ARG A 231 -1.49 21.02 -0.80
C ARG A 231 -2.19 21.41 -2.10
N PRO A 232 -2.84 20.47 -2.80
CA PRO A 232 -3.70 20.78 -3.95
C PRO A 232 -4.79 21.79 -3.60
N VAL A 233 -5.07 22.71 -4.51
CA VAL A 233 -6.26 23.57 -4.40
C VAL A 233 -7.37 23.12 -5.34
N ALA A 234 -8.61 23.39 -4.95
CA ALA A 234 -9.76 23.14 -5.81
C ALA A 234 -9.62 23.93 -7.12
N GLU A 235 -10.09 23.34 -8.22
CA GLU A 235 -10.07 23.95 -9.54
C GLU A 235 -10.74 25.34 -9.51
N GLY A 236 -10.03 26.36 -9.99
CA GLY A 236 -10.50 27.76 -10.01
C GLY A 236 -10.16 28.59 -8.78
N ALA A 237 -9.58 28.01 -7.72
CA ALA A 237 -9.02 28.79 -6.62
C ALA A 237 -7.75 29.54 -7.07
N ALA A 238 -7.55 30.76 -6.58
CA ALA A 238 -6.32 31.52 -6.82
C ALA A 238 -5.16 30.89 -6.03
N GLY A 239 -4.36 30.04 -6.68
CA GLY A 239 -3.12 29.49 -6.12
C GLY A 239 -1.92 30.42 -6.32
N ASP A 240 -0.77 30.07 -5.72
CA ASP A 240 0.50 30.72 -6.08
C ASP A 240 0.78 30.41 -7.56
N PRO A 241 0.96 31.43 -8.42
CA PRO A 241 1.20 31.20 -9.83
C PRO A 241 2.47 30.40 -10.09
N ILE A 242 3.38 30.23 -9.14
CA ILE A 242 4.59 29.44 -9.27
C ILE A 242 4.37 28.00 -8.79
N ALA A 243 3.67 27.81 -7.67
CA ALA A 243 3.56 26.52 -7.02
C ALA A 243 2.51 25.62 -7.71
N ARG A 244 2.97 24.56 -8.37
CA ARG A 244 2.12 23.67 -9.19
C ARG A 244 2.64 22.24 -9.26
N VAL A 245 1.72 21.33 -9.57
CA VAL A 245 1.96 19.96 -10.03
C VAL A 245 1.52 19.88 -11.49
N GLY A 246 2.32 19.25 -12.35
CA GLY A 246 2.00 19.09 -13.77
C GLY A 246 1.87 20.39 -14.57
N GLY A 247 1.44 20.28 -15.83
CA GLY A 247 1.37 21.41 -16.77
C GLY A 247 2.74 21.87 -17.30
N ASP A 248 2.84 23.16 -17.60
CA ASP A 248 4.09 23.78 -18.07
C ASP A 248 4.83 24.43 -16.89
N PRO A 249 6.10 24.08 -16.62
CA PRO A 249 6.90 24.77 -15.60
C PRO A 249 7.24 26.20 -16.04
N LEU A 250 7.53 27.05 -15.07
CA LEU A 250 8.22 28.31 -15.32
C LEU A 250 9.74 28.07 -15.36
N SER A 251 10.46 28.64 -16.33
CA SER A 251 11.90 28.49 -16.49
C SER A 251 12.60 29.82 -16.73
N ALA A 252 13.92 29.84 -16.60
CA ALA A 252 14.69 31.01 -17.01
C ALA A 252 14.63 31.21 -18.54
N PRO A 253 14.80 32.46 -19.03
CA PRO A 253 14.87 32.72 -20.47
C PRO A 253 15.98 31.92 -21.16
N GLY A 254 15.65 31.30 -22.30
CA GLY A 254 16.60 30.54 -23.13
C GLY A 254 16.93 29.13 -22.63
N GLU A 255 16.31 28.70 -21.54
CA GLU A 255 16.49 27.36 -21.00
C GLU A 255 15.81 26.30 -21.87
N THR A 256 16.43 25.12 -22.00
CA THR A 256 15.90 24.00 -22.79
C THR A 256 15.22 22.96 -21.92
N TRP A 257 14.25 22.23 -22.46
CA TRP A 257 13.59 21.14 -21.75
C TRP A 257 14.62 20.07 -21.34
N PRO A 258 14.56 19.50 -20.12
CA PRO A 258 15.47 18.41 -19.74
C PRO A 258 15.23 17.18 -20.59
N VAL A 259 16.29 16.60 -21.14
CA VAL A 259 16.24 15.37 -21.94
C VAL A 259 17.21 14.34 -21.37
N ASP A 260 16.87 13.07 -21.49
CA ASP A 260 17.73 11.94 -21.13
C ASP A 260 18.91 11.79 -22.12
N ALA A 261 19.78 10.80 -21.88
CA ALA A 261 20.93 10.53 -22.74
C ALA A 261 20.54 10.13 -24.19
N ALA A 262 19.31 9.65 -24.39
CA ALA A 262 18.76 9.28 -25.70
C ALA A 262 17.96 10.42 -26.36
N GLY A 263 17.84 11.57 -25.70
CA GLY A 263 17.09 12.74 -26.18
C GLY A 263 15.59 12.69 -25.92
N HIS A 264 15.09 11.77 -25.09
CA HIS A 264 13.68 11.78 -24.69
C HIS A 264 13.44 12.85 -23.63
N PRO A 265 12.34 13.60 -23.72
CA PRO A 265 12.03 14.62 -22.76
C PRO A 265 11.62 14.02 -21.40
N ALA A 266 12.15 14.59 -20.32
CA ALA A 266 11.72 14.23 -18.96
C ALA A 266 10.28 14.72 -18.69
N LEU A 267 9.52 13.96 -17.89
CA LEU A 267 8.16 14.31 -17.46
C LEU A 267 8.22 15.36 -16.35
N PHE A 268 7.60 16.53 -16.54
CA PHE A 268 7.49 17.52 -15.47
C PHE A 268 6.53 17.05 -14.37
N LEU A 269 7.02 17.00 -13.13
CA LEU A 269 6.24 16.54 -11.97
C LEU A 269 5.66 17.73 -11.19
N LEU A 270 6.52 18.59 -10.65
CA LEU A 270 6.10 19.68 -9.77
C LEU A 270 7.10 20.84 -9.79
N GLN A 271 6.62 22.03 -9.45
CA GLN A 271 7.41 23.22 -9.22
C GLN A 271 6.92 23.91 -7.95
N VAL A 272 7.80 24.21 -7.00
CA VAL A 272 7.44 24.89 -5.74
C VAL A 272 8.50 25.92 -5.31
N PRO A 273 8.08 27.04 -4.69
CA PRO A 273 8.99 27.93 -3.98
C PRO A 273 9.68 27.25 -2.79
N LEU A 274 10.86 27.74 -2.42
CA LEU A 274 11.68 27.22 -1.31
C LEU A 274 11.65 28.12 -0.06
N GLU A 275 10.62 28.96 0.10
CA GLU A 275 10.47 29.90 1.23
C GLU A 275 10.43 29.25 2.61
N GLY A 276 10.08 27.95 2.68
CA GLY A 276 10.04 27.16 3.91
C GLY A 276 11.40 26.66 4.39
N THR A 277 12.47 26.94 3.66
CA THR A 277 13.81 26.48 4.02
C THR A 277 14.46 27.39 5.06
N ALA A 278 15.15 26.78 6.02
CA ALA A 278 15.80 27.54 7.09
C ALA A 278 16.92 28.47 6.58
N HIS A 279 17.69 28.03 5.57
CA HIS A 279 18.87 28.75 5.10
C HIS A 279 18.51 29.85 4.07
N PRO A 280 18.95 31.11 4.27
CA PRO A 280 18.50 32.26 3.47
C PRO A 280 18.71 32.15 1.96
N VAL A 281 19.76 31.45 1.51
CA VAL A 281 20.09 31.34 0.07
C VAL A 281 18.99 30.67 -0.77
N TRP A 282 18.11 29.93 -0.11
CA TRP A 282 17.04 29.15 -0.73
C TRP A 282 15.67 29.86 -0.68
N ARG A 283 15.48 30.86 0.17
CA ARG A 283 14.14 31.45 0.40
C ARG A 283 13.54 32.07 -0.87
N ASP A 284 14.37 32.75 -1.65
CA ASP A 284 13.94 33.39 -2.91
C ASP A 284 14.20 32.49 -4.11
N ARG A 285 14.00 31.18 -3.97
CA ARG A 285 14.24 30.21 -5.04
C ARG A 285 13.02 29.37 -5.34
N VAL A 286 12.98 28.88 -6.56
CA VAL A 286 11.95 27.98 -7.08
C VAL A 286 12.64 26.70 -7.54
N LEU A 287 12.11 25.57 -7.09
CA LEU A 287 12.58 24.24 -7.45
C LEU A 287 11.60 23.59 -8.43
N SER A 288 12.11 23.09 -9.55
CA SER A 288 11.36 22.30 -10.54
C SER A 288 11.89 20.88 -10.57
N VAL A 289 10.99 19.90 -10.54
CA VAL A 289 11.33 18.47 -10.58
C VAL A 289 10.73 17.82 -11.81
N TYR A 290 11.55 17.01 -12.47
CA TYR A 290 11.19 16.21 -13.63
C TYR A 290 11.58 14.75 -13.37
N LEU A 291 10.88 13.81 -13.99
CA LEU A 291 11.22 12.40 -14.02
C LEU A 291 11.77 12.03 -15.40
N ASP A 292 12.98 11.49 -15.43
CA ASP A 292 13.44 10.68 -16.55
C ASP A 292 12.76 9.31 -16.47
N GLU A 293 11.78 9.07 -17.35
CA GLU A 293 11.01 7.82 -17.37
C GLU A 293 11.84 6.59 -17.77
N HIS A 294 12.96 6.76 -18.48
CA HIS A 294 13.79 5.65 -18.94
C HIS A 294 14.77 5.19 -17.86
N GLU A 295 15.38 6.16 -17.17
CA GLU A 295 16.35 5.89 -16.11
C GLU A 295 15.69 5.81 -14.72
N HIS A 296 14.41 6.15 -14.61
CA HIS A 296 13.70 6.35 -13.33
C HIS A 296 14.44 7.32 -12.39
N ALA A 297 15.10 8.32 -12.98
CA ALA A 297 15.92 9.29 -12.26
C ALA A 297 15.19 10.63 -12.15
N LEU A 298 15.33 11.31 -11.00
CA LEU A 298 14.80 12.66 -10.83
C LEU A 298 15.80 13.68 -11.36
N VAL A 299 15.33 14.52 -12.28
CA VAL A 299 16.07 15.68 -12.79
C VAL A 299 15.51 16.92 -12.11
N VAL A 300 16.37 17.69 -11.45
CA VAL A 300 15.99 18.87 -10.67
C VAL A 300 16.64 20.13 -11.17
N ARG A 301 15.90 21.24 -11.12
CA ARG A 301 16.39 22.57 -11.48
C ARG A 301 15.99 23.59 -10.44
N CYS A 302 16.84 24.55 -10.18
CA CYS A 302 16.58 25.62 -9.23
C CYS A 302 16.89 26.98 -9.83
N HIS A 303 15.91 27.88 -9.71
CA HIS A 303 15.98 29.24 -10.24
C HIS A 303 15.81 30.24 -9.11
N ALA A 304 16.33 31.46 -9.28
CA ALA A 304 15.90 32.58 -8.46
C ALA A 304 14.42 32.87 -8.76
N ARG A 305 13.64 33.19 -7.72
CA ARG A 305 12.27 33.68 -7.85
C ARG A 305 12.37 35.07 -8.49
N SER A 306 11.94 35.16 -9.75
CA SER A 306 12.02 36.38 -10.55
C SER A 306 10.78 36.48 -11.44
N ASP A 307 10.36 37.71 -11.72
CA ASP A 307 9.30 38.01 -12.68
C ASP A 307 9.72 37.69 -14.14
N GLU A 308 11.00 37.37 -14.35
CA GLU A 308 11.55 36.94 -15.64
C GLU A 308 11.32 35.46 -15.95
N LEU A 309 10.81 34.67 -14.99
CA LEU A 309 10.48 33.27 -15.25
C LEU A 309 9.31 33.19 -16.25
N GLN A 310 9.51 32.46 -17.33
CA GLN A 310 8.53 32.31 -18.41
C GLN A 310 8.02 30.87 -18.48
N PRO A 311 6.76 30.65 -18.89
CA PRO A 311 6.29 29.29 -19.16
C PRO A 311 7.17 28.61 -20.20
N MET A 312 7.65 27.41 -19.90
CA MET A 312 8.38 26.54 -20.82
C MET A 312 7.41 25.46 -21.32
N PRO A 313 6.90 25.56 -22.56
CA PRO A 313 5.91 24.61 -23.06
C PRO A 313 6.46 23.20 -23.06
N ALA A 314 5.76 22.27 -22.41
CA ALA A 314 6.16 20.88 -22.42
C ALA A 314 6.12 20.30 -23.84
N PRO A 315 7.13 19.51 -24.25
CA PRO A 315 7.16 18.89 -25.57
C PRO A 315 5.98 17.93 -25.76
N PRO A 316 5.69 17.50 -27.01
CA PRO A 316 4.68 16.47 -27.26
C PRO A 316 5.03 15.19 -26.51
N GLY A 317 4.09 14.66 -25.72
CA GLY A 317 4.33 13.50 -24.87
C GLY A 317 3.33 13.38 -23.71
N PRO A 318 3.56 12.44 -22.78
CA PRO A 318 2.79 12.36 -21.54
C PRO A 318 2.96 13.66 -20.74
N LYS A 319 1.86 14.14 -20.17
CA LYS A 319 1.83 15.33 -19.31
C LYS A 319 0.90 15.06 -18.15
N LEU A 320 1.30 15.46 -16.95
CA LEU A 320 0.40 15.48 -15.80
C LEU A 320 -0.57 16.65 -15.93
N ALA A 321 -1.82 16.43 -15.52
CA ALA A 321 -2.82 17.49 -15.47
C ALA A 321 -2.33 18.61 -14.53
N PRO A 322 -2.42 19.89 -14.94
CA PRO A 322 -1.99 20.99 -14.10
C PRO A 322 -2.89 21.07 -12.85
N CYS A 323 -2.26 21.12 -11.68
CA CYS A 323 -2.89 21.31 -10.40
C CYS A 323 -2.12 22.38 -9.63
N ALA A 324 -2.78 23.48 -9.29
CA ALA A 324 -2.16 24.49 -8.43
C ALA A 324 -2.05 23.93 -7.01
N VAL A 325 -0.98 24.32 -6.30
CA VAL A 325 -0.79 23.97 -4.90
C VAL A 325 -0.60 25.22 -4.06
N MET A 326 -1.01 25.18 -2.80
CA MET A 326 -0.82 26.28 -1.85
C MET A 326 0.04 25.85 -0.67
N PRO A 327 0.94 26.72 -0.19
CA PRO A 327 1.72 26.46 1.00
C PRO A 327 0.83 26.53 2.25
N LEU A 328 1.06 25.62 3.17
CA LEU A 328 0.54 25.61 4.53
C LEU A 328 1.75 25.42 5.45
N ALA A 329 2.00 26.39 6.34
CA ALA A 329 3.00 26.22 7.37
C ALA A 329 2.54 25.14 8.35
N ILE A 330 3.41 24.17 8.58
CA ILE A 330 3.23 23.14 9.58
C ILE A 330 4.45 23.14 10.50
N PRO A 331 4.29 22.83 11.79
CA PRO A 331 5.45 22.71 12.66
C PRO A 331 6.39 21.58 12.18
N PRO A 332 7.71 21.69 12.42
CA PRO A 332 8.63 20.60 12.15
C PRO A 332 8.41 19.48 13.17
N ASN A 333 8.76 18.26 12.78
CA ASN A 333 8.99 17.21 13.76
C ASN A 333 10.26 17.53 14.55
N GLU A 334 10.15 17.48 15.88
CA GLU A 334 11.28 17.73 16.78
C GLU A 334 12.21 16.53 16.90
N VAL A 335 11.79 15.35 16.48
CA VAL A 335 12.58 14.13 16.56
C VAL A 335 13.32 13.95 15.24
N PRO A 336 14.65 14.14 15.19
CA PRO A 336 15.44 13.70 14.05
C PRO A 336 15.21 12.20 13.87
N ALA A 337 15.08 11.73 12.63
CA ALA A 337 15.01 10.29 12.35
C ALA A 337 16.19 9.60 13.05
N GLY A 338 15.89 8.90 14.15
CA GLY A 338 16.89 8.14 14.88
C GLY A 338 17.27 6.89 14.07
N ASP A 339 18.44 6.32 14.35
CA ASP A 339 18.93 5.12 13.68
C ASP A 339 18.12 3.85 14.01
N ASP A 340 17.23 3.93 15.00
CA ASP A 340 16.28 2.87 15.29
C ASP A 340 15.13 2.96 14.26
N GLU A 341 14.70 1.82 13.71
CA GLU A 341 13.61 1.65 12.72
C GLU A 341 12.23 2.25 13.16
N GLY A 342 12.19 3.15 14.15
CA GLY A 342 11.09 4.05 14.40
C GLY A 342 10.99 5.04 13.27
N ASP A 343 10.18 4.67 12.27
CA ASP A 343 9.55 5.53 11.28
C ASP A 343 9.45 6.94 11.86
N GLY A 344 10.18 7.91 11.30
CA GLY A 344 10.17 9.29 11.78
C GLY A 344 8.73 9.80 11.79
N GLU A 345 8.09 9.67 12.95
CA GLU A 345 6.64 9.56 13.03
C GLU A 345 6.09 10.94 12.74
N TRP A 346 5.51 11.11 11.56
CA TRP A 346 4.92 12.38 11.16
C TRP A 346 3.92 12.83 12.21
N PRO A 347 3.79 14.15 12.47
CA PRO A 347 2.90 14.62 13.52
C PRO A 347 1.49 14.09 13.27
N ASP A 348 1.02 13.23 14.17
CA ASP A 348 -0.33 12.70 14.10
C ASP A 348 -1.33 13.75 14.61
N ALA A 349 -2.61 13.42 14.52
CA ALA A 349 -3.65 14.35 14.95
C ALA A 349 -3.55 14.68 16.44
N ASP A 350 -3.14 13.72 17.28
CA ASP A 350 -3.01 13.92 18.72
C ASP A 350 -1.90 14.95 19.02
N TRP A 351 -0.77 14.85 18.33
CA TRP A 351 0.31 15.84 18.40
C TRP A 351 -0.17 17.25 18.03
N PHE A 352 -0.94 17.39 16.94
CA PHE A 352 -1.52 18.69 16.55
C PHE A 352 -2.47 19.22 17.63
N PHE A 353 -3.28 18.34 18.20
CA PHE A 353 -4.26 18.71 19.22
C PHE A 353 -3.65 19.08 20.58
N GLU A 354 -2.50 18.50 20.92
CA GLU A 354 -1.73 18.88 22.10
C GLU A 354 -1.14 20.29 21.95
N ARG A 355 -0.64 20.63 20.76
CA ARG A 355 -0.03 21.95 20.49
C ARG A 355 -1.02 23.04 20.10
N MET A 356 -2.18 22.66 19.58
CA MET A 356 -3.23 23.56 19.11
C MET A 356 -4.58 23.15 19.73
N PRO A 357 -4.76 23.30 21.06
CA PRO A 357 -6.01 22.91 21.72
C PRO A 357 -7.23 23.66 21.17
N GLU A 358 -7.06 24.89 20.70
CA GLU A 358 -8.08 25.67 20.00
C GLU A 358 -8.52 25.03 18.67
N LEU A 359 -7.60 24.40 17.94
CA LEU A 359 -7.91 23.66 16.72
C LEU A 359 -8.71 22.40 17.05
N LYS A 360 -8.30 21.65 18.09
CA LYS A 360 -9.06 20.49 18.59
C LYS A 360 -10.49 20.88 18.95
N ALA A 361 -10.67 21.98 19.68
CA ALA A 361 -11.98 22.48 20.09
C ALA A 361 -12.83 22.89 18.88
N ALA A 362 -12.24 23.60 17.91
CA ALA A 362 -12.92 24.02 16.70
C ALA A 362 -13.37 22.82 15.85
N LEU A 363 -12.47 21.87 15.57
CA LEU A 363 -12.80 20.66 14.80
C LEU A 363 -13.78 19.75 15.53
N GLY A 364 -13.65 19.60 16.85
CA GLY A 364 -14.56 18.80 17.66
C GLY A 364 -15.98 19.37 17.73
N SER A 365 -16.16 20.66 17.43
CA SER A 365 -17.48 21.27 17.27
C SER A 365 -18.13 20.96 15.91
N ALA A 366 -17.30 20.71 14.89
CA ALA A 366 -17.75 20.43 13.52
C ALA A 366 -18.03 18.95 13.28
N THR A 367 -17.28 18.04 13.94
CA THR A 367 -17.40 16.59 13.71
C THR A 367 -17.10 15.78 14.97
N ALA A 368 -17.61 14.54 15.00
CA ALA A 368 -17.24 13.54 16.00
C ALA A 368 -15.86 12.91 15.76
N HIS A 369 -15.23 13.17 14.60
CA HIS A 369 -13.94 12.62 14.18
C HIS A 369 -12.94 13.73 13.78
N PRO A 370 -12.52 14.57 14.74
CA PRO A 370 -11.70 15.75 14.45
C PRO A 370 -10.34 15.39 13.83
N ASP A 371 -9.78 14.23 14.16
CA ASP A 371 -8.54 13.67 13.60
C ASP A 371 -8.62 13.51 12.07
N ARG A 372 -9.74 12.97 11.59
CA ARG A 372 -9.96 12.74 10.15
C ARG A 372 -10.24 14.03 9.41
N LEU A 373 -10.99 14.93 10.04
CA LEU A 373 -11.27 16.25 9.49
C LEU A 373 -10.00 17.09 9.36
N LEU A 374 -9.11 17.01 10.36
CA LEU A 374 -7.77 17.60 10.30
C LEU A 374 -6.99 17.06 9.10
N GLY A 375 -6.98 15.73 8.91
CA GLY A 375 -6.36 15.09 7.75
C GLY A 375 -6.86 15.68 6.42
N MET A 376 -8.18 15.79 6.23
CA MET A 376 -8.77 16.37 5.02
C MET A 376 -8.42 17.86 4.82
N LEU A 377 -8.33 18.64 5.91
CA LEU A 377 -7.94 20.06 5.84
C LEU A 377 -6.47 20.23 5.44
N ILE A 378 -5.59 19.38 5.99
CA ILE A 378 -4.16 19.40 5.72
C ILE A 378 -3.91 18.92 4.28
N THR A 379 -4.38 17.74 3.89
CA THR A 379 -4.10 17.16 2.57
C THR A 379 -4.86 17.84 1.43
N GLY A 380 -6.04 18.44 1.72
CA GLY A 380 -7.00 18.80 0.68
C GLY A 380 -7.71 17.60 0.05
N ASP A 381 -7.37 16.36 0.45
CA ASP A 381 -7.99 15.14 -0.04
C ASP A 381 -9.22 14.75 0.78
N THR A 382 -10.38 14.82 0.12
CA THR A 382 -11.68 14.45 0.71
C THR A 382 -11.89 12.93 0.82
N ARG A 383 -10.98 12.10 0.30
CA ARG A 383 -11.08 10.64 0.44
C ARG A 383 -10.84 10.18 1.87
N GLY A 384 -10.25 11.01 2.73
CA GLY A 384 -10.08 10.68 4.14
C GLY A 384 -9.08 9.55 4.38
N HIS A 385 -8.12 9.40 3.46
CA HIS A 385 -6.93 8.62 3.74
C HIS A 385 -6.18 9.24 4.93
N ALA A 386 -5.60 8.41 5.79
CA ALA A 386 -4.66 8.90 6.78
C ALA A 386 -3.56 9.64 6.03
N TYR A 387 -3.22 10.84 6.47
CA TYR A 387 -2.10 11.59 5.93
C TYR A 387 -0.84 10.74 6.09
N ILE A 388 -0.20 10.37 4.98
CA ILE A 388 1.11 9.71 5.01
C ILE A 388 2.13 10.73 4.52
N ALA A 389 3.17 10.92 5.32
CA ALA A 389 4.35 11.74 5.04
C ALA A 389 4.84 11.64 3.60
N SER A 390 4.90 10.41 3.10
CA SER A 390 5.40 10.07 1.78
C SER A 390 4.60 10.78 0.71
N ASP A 391 3.28 10.94 0.88
CA ASP A 391 2.36 11.37 -0.18
C ASP A 391 2.28 12.89 -0.33
N LEU A 392 3.16 13.63 0.35
CA LEU A 392 3.06 15.07 0.45
C LEU A 392 4.30 15.83 0.06
N ILE A 393 4.06 17.01 -0.51
CA ILE A 393 5.10 17.94 -0.94
C ILE A 393 5.52 18.80 0.24
N ILE A 394 6.72 18.56 0.75
CA ILE A 394 7.26 19.17 1.96
C ILE A 394 8.54 19.90 1.62
N VAL A 395 8.63 21.17 2.04
CA VAL A 395 9.80 22.03 1.84
C VAL A 395 10.38 22.41 3.20
N GLY A 396 11.65 22.08 3.40
CA GLY A 396 12.38 22.27 4.65
C GLY A 396 12.15 21.19 5.71
N GLY A 397 12.78 21.36 6.87
CA GLY A 397 12.77 20.37 7.96
C GLY A 397 13.70 19.18 7.70
N TYR A 398 13.29 18.00 8.17
CA TYR A 398 13.98 16.73 7.97
C TYR A 398 13.16 15.81 7.04
N PRO A 399 13.81 15.04 6.16
CA PRO A 399 13.13 14.05 5.32
C PRO A 399 12.60 12.88 6.14
N ALA A 400 11.44 12.35 5.76
CA ALA A 400 10.95 11.05 6.19
C ALA A 400 11.44 9.99 5.19
N LEU A 401 12.61 9.40 5.48
CA LEU A 401 13.35 8.51 4.57
C LEU A 401 12.76 7.09 4.53
N ILE A 402 12.77 6.47 3.35
CA ILE A 402 12.28 5.09 3.14
C ILE A 402 13.44 4.09 3.14
N GLN A 403 14.55 4.40 2.45
CA GLN A 403 15.68 3.48 2.25
C GLN A 403 16.96 3.88 3.01
N GLY A 404 16.83 4.73 4.03
CA GLY A 404 17.95 5.20 4.87
C GLY A 404 18.51 6.55 4.44
N VAL A 405 19.61 6.98 5.07
CA VAL A 405 20.18 8.32 4.87
C VAL A 405 20.89 8.43 3.52
N HIS A 406 20.59 9.50 2.77
CA HIS A 406 21.26 9.82 1.51
C HIS A 406 22.61 10.50 1.75
N GLY A 407 23.66 10.00 1.10
CA GLY A 407 25.01 10.57 1.14
C GLY A 407 25.22 11.75 0.18
N ALA A 408 24.26 12.69 0.11
CA ALA A 408 24.29 13.79 -0.85
C ALA A 408 25.47 14.74 -0.60
N THR A 409 26.36 14.91 -1.57
CA THR A 409 27.58 15.71 -1.43
C THR A 409 27.79 16.62 -2.64
N CYS A 410 28.17 17.87 -2.39
CA CYS A 410 28.41 18.81 -3.48
C CYS A 410 29.64 18.42 -4.29
N PRO A 411 29.53 18.23 -5.62
CA PRO A 411 30.68 17.87 -6.45
C PRO A 411 31.73 18.98 -6.53
N ASP A 412 31.34 20.24 -6.27
CA ASP A 412 32.25 21.39 -6.38
C ASP A 412 33.05 21.63 -5.08
N CYS A 413 32.44 21.51 -3.89
CA CYS A 413 33.12 21.76 -2.60
C CYS A 413 33.24 20.56 -1.67
N GLY A 414 32.66 19.41 -2.01
CA GLY A 414 32.66 18.20 -1.19
C GLY A 414 31.85 18.27 0.11
N GLN A 415 31.16 19.40 0.38
CA GLN A 415 30.35 19.56 1.58
C GLN A 415 29.04 18.75 1.48
N PRO A 416 28.53 18.20 2.59
CA PRO A 416 27.20 17.60 2.64
C PRO A 416 26.14 18.59 2.14
N MET A 417 25.22 18.10 1.31
CA MET A 417 24.10 18.92 0.85
C MET A 417 22.97 18.94 1.89
N ARG A 418 22.25 20.06 1.95
CA ARG A 418 21.08 20.24 2.81
C ARG A 418 19.84 19.66 2.15
N PHE A 419 18.99 19.00 2.92
CA PHE A 419 17.64 18.63 2.48
C PHE A 419 16.79 19.88 2.20
N LEU A 420 16.20 19.93 1.00
CA LEU A 420 15.36 21.04 0.55
C LEU A 420 13.88 20.64 0.51
N MET A 421 13.58 19.49 -0.09
CA MET A 421 12.21 19.08 -0.36
C MET A 421 12.04 17.56 -0.42
N GLN A 422 10.88 17.07 0.03
CA GLN A 422 10.39 15.71 -0.20
C GLN A 422 9.02 15.78 -0.87
N PHE A 423 8.69 14.79 -1.69
CA PHE A 423 7.36 14.62 -2.28
C PHE A 423 7.08 13.14 -2.55
N GLY A 424 5.81 12.75 -2.65
CA GLY A 424 5.41 11.41 -3.05
C GLY A 424 4.72 11.40 -4.39
N ASP A 425 3.66 10.60 -4.46
CA ASP A 425 2.77 10.55 -5.61
C ASP A 425 2.02 11.89 -5.73
N VAL A 426 2.49 12.74 -6.65
CA VAL A 426 1.98 14.10 -6.82
C VAL A 426 0.58 14.15 -7.44
N THR A 427 0.17 13.10 -8.15
CA THR A 427 -1.16 12.95 -8.74
C THR A 427 -1.59 11.49 -8.69
N GLU A 428 -2.88 11.20 -8.85
CA GLU A 428 -3.38 9.82 -8.90
C GLU A 428 -2.95 9.04 -10.15
N ASP A 429 -2.59 9.77 -11.20
CA ASP A 429 -2.16 9.21 -12.48
C ASP A 429 -0.66 8.93 -12.52
N PHE A 430 0.07 9.24 -11.45
CA PHE A 430 1.51 9.12 -11.36
C PHE A 430 1.94 8.51 -10.02
N ALA A 431 2.80 7.48 -10.09
CA ALA A 431 3.35 6.86 -8.89
C ALA A 431 4.87 6.74 -8.98
N LEU A 432 5.57 7.07 -7.89
CA LEU A 432 7.02 6.86 -7.74
C LEU A 432 7.35 5.41 -7.36
N GLY A 433 6.68 4.43 -7.97
CA GLY A 433 6.78 3.01 -7.60
C GLY A 433 5.79 2.60 -6.51
N ASP A 434 6.16 1.64 -5.66
CA ASP A 434 5.29 1.16 -4.56
C ASP A 434 5.47 2.06 -3.33
N ALA A 435 4.57 3.05 -3.18
CA ALA A 435 4.61 4.08 -2.14
C ALA A 435 5.97 4.80 -2.07
N GLY A 436 6.42 5.28 -3.22
CA GLY A 436 7.71 5.94 -3.34
C GLY A 436 7.71 7.39 -2.89
N ALA A 437 8.92 7.91 -2.67
CA ALA A 437 9.15 9.30 -2.34
C ALA A 437 10.38 9.83 -3.07
N GLY A 438 10.27 11.05 -3.58
CA GLY A 438 11.36 11.84 -4.12
C GLY A 438 11.92 12.79 -3.08
N TYR A 439 13.24 12.96 -3.07
CA TYR A 439 13.96 13.83 -2.14
C TYR A 439 14.93 14.69 -2.91
N VAL A 440 15.03 15.97 -2.54
CA VAL A 440 15.93 16.92 -3.19
C VAL A 440 16.82 17.58 -2.15
N TYR A 441 18.11 17.58 -2.43
CA TYR A 441 19.17 18.18 -1.63
C TYR A 441 19.87 19.28 -2.42
N GLY A 442 20.41 20.28 -1.74
CA GLY A 442 21.15 21.37 -2.37
C GLY A 442 22.34 21.85 -1.55
N CYS A 443 23.35 22.38 -2.24
CA CYS A 443 24.54 22.95 -1.60
C CYS A 443 24.32 24.42 -1.23
N ASP A 444 24.44 24.76 0.06
CA ASP A 444 24.27 26.14 0.56
C ASP A 444 25.28 27.14 -0.10
N ALA A 445 26.47 26.66 -0.50
CA ALA A 445 27.51 27.46 -1.17
C ALA A 445 27.34 27.54 -2.70
N HIS A 446 26.69 26.52 -3.30
CA HIS A 446 26.48 26.43 -4.74
C HIS A 446 25.01 26.09 -5.02
N PRO A 447 24.09 27.07 -4.95
CA PRO A 447 22.64 26.80 -5.02
C PRO A 447 22.14 26.15 -6.32
N GLN A 448 22.99 26.08 -7.34
CA GLN A 448 22.76 25.46 -8.64
C GLN A 448 23.18 24.00 -8.64
N ARG A 449 23.86 23.54 -7.58
CA ARG A 449 24.22 22.15 -7.36
C ARG A 449 23.17 21.52 -6.45
N LEU A 450 22.39 20.66 -7.08
CA LEU A 450 21.33 19.89 -6.47
C LEU A 450 21.61 18.42 -6.70
N GLU A 451 21.06 17.58 -5.83
CA GLU A 451 21.06 16.14 -5.97
C GLU A 451 19.68 15.63 -5.58
N ALA A 452 19.14 14.68 -6.34
CA ALA A 452 17.81 14.15 -6.12
C ALA A 452 17.84 12.63 -6.06
N PHE A 453 17.00 12.07 -5.19
CA PHE A 453 16.88 10.65 -4.91
C PHE A 453 15.42 10.24 -5.02
N SER A 454 15.15 9.02 -5.51
CA SER A 454 13.83 8.41 -5.49
C SER A 454 13.94 7.08 -4.75
N ASP A 455 13.17 6.94 -3.67
CA ASP A 455 13.06 5.71 -2.91
C ASP A 455 11.70 5.06 -3.18
N CYS A 456 11.64 3.72 -3.10
CA CYS A 456 10.39 2.95 -3.07
C CYS A 456 10.58 1.64 -2.27
N TYR A 457 9.50 0.95 -1.90
CA TYR A 457 9.55 -0.16 -0.94
C TYR A 457 9.98 -1.54 -1.44
#